data_AF-A0A0F2SE47-F1
#
_entry.id   AF-A0A0F2SE47-F1
#
_cell.length_a   1.000
_cell.length_b   1.000
_cell.length_c   1.000
_cell.angle_alpha   90.00
_cell.angle_beta   90.00
_cell.angle_gamma   90.00
#
_symmetry.space_group_name_H-M   'P 1'
#
loop_
_entity.id
_entity.type
_entity.pdbx_description
1 polymer ?
#
loop_
_entity_poly.entity_id
_entity_poly.type
_entity_poly.pdbx_seq_one_letter_code
_entity_poly.pdbx_strand_id
1 'polypeptide(L)' 'MLAVYNTINNTIVRTEKPEEKGSWINLINPTEEEITLITKAIGIEDYFIKDVLDDEERPRIETEN' A
#
# COMPACT_ATOMS: atom_id res chain seq x y z
N MET A 1 6.69 8.69 -0.39
CA MET A 1 6.63 8.74 1.08
C MET A 1 5.73 7.63 1.59
N LEU A 2 6.33 6.66 2.28
CA LEU A 2 5.67 5.51 2.89
C LEU A 2 5.43 5.68 4.41
N ALA A 3 4.21 5.37 4.84
CA ALA A 3 3.87 5.16 6.25
C ALA A 3 2.96 3.95 6.43
N VAL A 4 3.20 3.15 7.48
CA VAL A 4 2.38 2.00 7.84
C VAL A 4 1.83 2.21 9.24
N TYR A 5 0.56 1.89 9.43
CA TYR A 5 -0.16 2.01 10.69
C TYR A 5 -0.89 0.72 11.05
N ASN A 6 -1.19 0.51 12.32
CA ASN A 6 -2.12 -0.53 12.77
C ASN A 6 -2.99 0.05 13.90
N THR A 7 -4.08 -0.61 14.24
CA THR A 7 -4.94 -0.23 15.37
C THR A 7 -4.68 -1.15 16.56
N ILE A 8 -4.17 -0.59 17.65
CA ILE A 8 -3.96 -1.29 18.91
C ILE A 8 -4.78 -0.60 19.99
N ASN A 9 -5.65 -1.33 20.69
CA ASN A 9 -6.53 -0.79 21.74
C ASN A 9 -7.28 0.47 21.29
N ASN A 10 -7.94 0.40 20.13
CA ASN A 10 -8.69 1.50 19.51
C ASN A 10 -7.85 2.76 19.20
N THR A 11 -6.53 2.64 19.14
CA THR A 11 -5.62 3.75 18.81
C THR A 11 -4.81 3.40 17.58
N ILE A 12 -4.70 4.35 16.65
CA ILE A 12 -3.83 4.21 15.48
C ILE A 12 -2.38 4.42 15.93
N VAL A 13 -1.54 3.43 15.66
CA VAL A 13 -0.11 3.46 15.95
C VAL A 13 0.68 3.27 14.67
N ARG A 14 1.83 3.95 14.54
CA ARG A 14 2.76 3.71 13.43
C ARG A 14 3.50 2.39 13.66
N THR A 15 3.73 1.64 12.59
CA THR A 15 4.45 0.35 12.58
C THR A 15 5.36 0.27 11.36
N GLU A 16 6.22 -0.74 11.32
CA GLU A 16 7.12 -1.08 10.20
C GLU A 16 6.77 -2.44 9.58
N LYS A 17 5.58 -2.98 9.90
CA LYS A 17 5.12 -4.33 9.50
C LYS A 17 3.95 -4.28 8.53
N PRO A 18 4.15 -3.93 7.25
CA PRO A 18 3.08 -3.86 6.25
C PRO A 18 2.35 -5.20 6.03
N GLU A 19 3.01 -6.33 6.29
CA GLU A 19 2.48 -7.68 6.18
C GLU A 19 1.56 -8.09 7.34
N GLU A 20 1.57 -7.34 8.45
CA GLU A 20 0.76 -7.68 9.62
C GLU A 20 -0.73 -7.42 9.34
N LYS A 21 -1.59 -8.37 9.71
CA LYS A 21 -3.03 -8.25 9.55
C LYS A 21 -3.55 -6.99 10.26
N GLY A 22 -4.38 -6.23 9.58
CA GLY A 22 -4.94 -4.97 10.09
C GLY A 22 -4.07 -3.75 9.82
N SER A 23 -2.94 -3.92 9.14
CA SER A 23 -2.10 -2.79 8.73
C SER A 23 -2.79 -1.93 7.68
N TRP A 24 -2.65 -0.62 7.84
CA TRP A 24 -3.02 0.39 6.85
C TRP A 24 -1.74 1.01 6.28
N ILE A 25 -1.54 0.82 4.98
CA ILE A 25 -0.39 1.31 4.23
C ILE A 25 -0.80 2.61 3.51
N ASN A 26 -0.03 3.68 3.73
CA ASN A 26 -0.21 4.97 3.07
C ASN A 26 1.03 5.28 2.22
N LEU A 27 0.83 5.39 0.91
CA LEU A 27 1.85 5.74 -0.08
C LEU A 27 1.46 7.08 -0.72
N ILE A 28 2.31 8.09 -0.54
CA ILE A 28 2.12 9.41 -1.16
C ILE A 28 3.30 9.66 -2.09
N ASN A 29 3.02 9.80 -3.40
CA ASN A 29 4.04 9.94 -4.45
C ASN A 29 5.23 8.99 -4.21
N PRO A 30 4.98 7.66 -4.21
CA PRO A 30 5.97 6.70 -3.77
C PRO A 30 7.13 6.57 -4.76
N THR A 31 8.32 6.24 -4.26
CA THR A 31 9.44 5.84 -5.12
C THR A 31 9.30 4.39 -5.57
N GLU A 32 10.00 3.99 -6.64
CA GLU A 32 10.06 2.59 -7.09
C GLU A 32 10.54 1.63 -5.99
N GLU A 33 11.44 2.10 -5.12
CA GLU A 33 11.94 1.34 -3.97
C GLU A 33 10.83 1.12 -2.92
N GLU A 34 10.05 2.16 -2.61
CA GLU A 34 8.90 2.06 -1.70
C GLU A 34 7.82 1.14 -2.26
N ILE A 35 7.52 1.23 -3.56
CA ILE A 35 6.58 0.34 -4.26
C ILE A 35 7.06 -1.11 -4.13
N THR A 36 8.31 -1.38 -4.51
CA THR A 36 8.91 -2.72 -4.48
C THR A 36 8.95 -3.30 -3.07
N LEU A 37 9.22 -2.48 -2.06
CA LEU A 37 9.24 -2.92 -0.66
C LEU A 37 7.86 -3.39 -0.22
N ILE A 38 6.81 -2.61 -0.53
CA ILE A 38 5.44 -2.94 -0.14
C ILE A 38 4.91 -4.15 -0.91
N THR A 39 5.05 -4.16 -2.22
CA THR A 39 4.50 -5.23 -3.09
C THR A 39 5.10 -6.59 -2.73
N LYS A 40 6.41 -6.64 -2.45
CA LYS A 40 7.07 -7.85 -1.93
C LYS A 40 6.60 -8.25 -0.54
N ALA A 41 6.37 -7.29 0.36
CA ALA A 41 5.96 -7.61 1.73
C ALA A 41 4.55 -8.20 1.80
N ILE A 42 3.63 -7.71 0.96
CA ILE A 42 2.22 -8.17 0.97
C ILE A 42 1.90 -9.19 -0.13
N GLY A 43 2.83 -9.46 -1.04
CA GLY A 43 2.70 -10.50 -2.06
C GLY A 43 1.77 -10.13 -3.21
N ILE A 44 1.75 -8.86 -3.63
CA ILE A 44 1.04 -8.39 -4.83
C ILE A 44 2.04 -7.97 -5.91
N GLU A 45 1.57 -7.89 -7.15
CA GLU A 45 2.37 -7.37 -8.26
C GLU A 45 2.49 -5.84 -8.21
N ASP A 46 3.53 -5.28 -8.82
CA ASP A 46 3.82 -3.84 -8.76
C ASP A 46 2.83 -2.97 -9.57
N TYR A 47 2.26 -3.53 -10.65
CA TYR A 47 1.29 -2.84 -11.50
C TYR A 47 0.04 -2.36 -10.72
N PHE A 48 -0.36 -3.07 -9.66
CA PHE A 48 -1.47 -2.63 -8.79
C PHE A 48 -1.28 -1.24 -8.18
N ILE A 49 -0.02 -0.83 -7.97
CA ILE A 49 0.31 0.50 -7.46
C ILE A 49 0.67 1.42 -8.62
N LYS A 50 1.41 0.95 -9.62
CA LYS A 50 1.87 1.79 -10.73
C LYS A 50 0.74 2.29 -11.60
N ASP A 51 -0.27 1.47 -11.89
CA ASP A 51 -1.40 1.85 -12.73
C ASP A 51 -2.21 2.99 -12.12
N VAL A 52 -2.34 3.02 -10.77
CA VAL A 52 -3.07 4.08 -10.07
C VAL A 52 -2.28 5.38 -9.89
N LEU A 53 -1.00 5.41 -10.28
CA LEU A 53 -0.17 6.62 -10.30
C LEU A 53 -0.25 7.34 -11.65
N ASP A 54 -0.88 6.76 -12.66
CA ASP A 54 -1.09 7.40 -13.96
C ASP A 54 -2.17 8.50 -13.85
N ASP A 55 -1.84 9.71 -14.28
CA ASP A 55 -2.77 10.85 -14.29
C ASP A 55 -3.96 10.64 -15.25
N GLU A 56 -3.82 9.74 -16.22
CA GLU A 56 -4.90 9.36 -17.15
C GLU A 56 -5.82 8.25 -16.59
N GLU A 57 -5.50 7.69 -15.41
CA GLU A 57 -6.27 6.62 -14.81
C GLU A 57 -7.69 7.08 -14.43
N ARG A 58 -8.68 6.22 -14.71
CA ARG A 58 -10.09 6.50 -14.39
C ARG A 58 -10.54 5.72 -13.16
N PRO A 59 -11.39 6.31 -12.29
CA PRO A 59 -11.95 5.59 -11.15
C PRO A 59 -12.66 4.30 -11.58
N ARG A 60 -12.23 3.17 -11.02
CA ARG A 60 -12.80 1.83 -11.27
C ARG A 60 -12.81 0.98 -10.02
N ILE A 61 -13.64 -0.06 -10.03
CA ILE A 61 -13.60 -1.16 -9.06
C ILE A 61 -13.08 -2.38 -9.82
N GLU A 62 -11.97 -2.93 -9.35
CA GLU A 62 -11.38 -4.14 -9.89
C GLU A 62 -11.35 -5.24 -8.84
N THR A 63 -11.51 -6.49 -9.29
CA THR A 63 -11.45 -7.68 -8.46
C THR A 63 -10.69 -8.76 -9.22
N GLU A 64 -9.62 -9.31 -8.62
CA GLU A 64 -9.06 -10.58 -9.08
C GLU A 64 -10.00 -11.74 -8.71
N ASN A 65 -10.11 -12.73 -9.60
CA ASN A 65 -10.87 -13.97 -9.38
C ASN A 65 -9.97 -15.08 -8.83
#